data_AF-A0A0F9CRD2-F1
#
_entry.id   AF-A0A0F9CRD2-F1
#
_cell.length_a   1.000
_cell.length_b   1.000
_cell.length_c   1.000
_cell.angle_alpha   90.00
_cell.angle_beta   90.00
_cell.angle_gamma   90.00
#
_symmetry.space_group_name_H-M   'P 1'
#
loop_
_entity.id
_entity.type
_entity.pdbx_description
1 polymer ?
#
loop_
_entity_poly.entity_id
_entity_poly.type
_entity_poly.pdbx_seq_one_letter_code
_entity_poly.pdbx_strand_id
1 'polypeptide(L)'
;MTEISHTLTPQDCLVAVMIAISASDENIRTSELLTIERIVNHLPVFSDYDQGRIRVVAEVVFELFAEEDGLDALFELVRQNLPEALNETA
;
A
#
# COMPACT_ATOMS: atom_id res chain seq x y z
N MET A 1 7.72 16.38 -10.49
CA MET A 1 7.91 16.14 -9.04
C MET A 1 6.55 16.31 -8.41
N THR A 2 5.76 15.24 -8.35
CA THR A 2 4.43 15.28 -7.75
C THR A 2 4.60 14.99 -6.26
N GLU A 3 4.20 15.94 -5.42
CA GLU A 3 4.24 15.88 -3.95
C GLU A 3 3.31 14.79 -3.39
N ILE A 4 3.65 13.52 -3.56
CA ILE A 4 3.05 12.40 -2.81
C ILE A 4 3.91 12.09 -1.57
N SER A 5 5.09 12.72 -1.45
CA SER A 5 6.07 12.51 -0.38
C SER A 5 5.62 12.98 1.00
N HIS A 6 4.44 13.59 1.16
CA HIS A 6 3.91 13.92 2.48
C HIS A 6 2.60 13.19 2.75
N THR A 7 2.77 12.07 3.45
CA THR A 7 1.79 11.33 4.28
C THR A 7 0.92 10.37 3.48
N LEU A 8 1.37 9.10 3.40
CA LEU A 8 0.44 8.00 3.17
C LEU A 8 -0.66 8.08 4.23
N THR A 9 -1.92 7.95 3.83
CA THR A 9 -2.99 7.77 4.80
C THR A 9 -2.86 6.39 5.47
N PRO A 10 -3.52 6.17 6.62
CA PRO A 10 -3.59 4.83 7.21
C PRO A 10 -4.10 3.78 6.21
N GLN A 11 -5.09 4.14 5.38
CA GLN A 11 -5.60 3.26 4.33
C GLN A 11 -4.57 2.99 3.22
N ASP A 12 -3.83 4.02 2.79
CA ASP A 12 -2.75 3.82 1.81
C ASP A 12 -1.68 2.87 2.36
N CYS A 13 -1.38 2.93 3.65
CA CYS A 13 -0.41 2.02 4.30
C CYS A 13 -0.89 0.57 4.23
N LEU A 14 -2.16 0.31 4.54
CA LEU A 14 -2.74 -1.04 4.42
C LEU A 14 -2.70 -1.53 2.97
N VAL A 15 -3.01 -0.67 2.01
CA VAL A 15 -2.93 -1.00 0.57
C VAL A 15 -1.49 -1.26 0.14
N ALA A 16 -0.53 -0.46 0.60
CA ALA A 16 0.88 -0.62 0.29
C ALA A 16 1.40 -1.98 0.78
N VAL A 17 1.01 -2.39 1.99
CA VAL A 17 1.36 -3.71 2.54
C VAL A 17 0.74 -4.83 1.73
N MET A 18 -0.55 -4.74 1.38
CA MET A 18 -1.20 -5.74 0.52
C MET A 18 -0.49 -5.90 -0.83
N ILE A 19 -0.11 -4.78 -1.47
CA ILE A 19 0.62 -4.78 -2.74
C ILE A 19 2.02 -5.37 -2.57
N ALA A 20 2.76 -4.97 -1.52
CA ALA A 20 4.09 -5.47 -1.24
C ALA A 20 4.10 -7.00 -1.02
N ILE A 21 3.10 -7.52 -0.31
CA ILE A 21 2.91 -8.98 -0.13
C ILE A 21 2.66 -9.66 -1.49
N SER A 22 1.78 -9.11 -2.32
CA SER A 22 1.49 -9.68 -3.64
C SER A 22 2.67 -9.58 -4.63
N ALA A 23 3.52 -8.56 -4.50
CA ALA A 23 4.69 -8.36 -5.35
C ALA A 23 5.92 -9.13 -4.86
N SER A 24 5.86 -9.82 -3.71
CA SER A 24 6.99 -10.55 -3.13
C SER A 24 7.52 -11.70 -4.00
N ASP A 25 6.65 -12.29 -4.84
CA ASP A 25 7.01 -13.32 -5.82
C ASP A 25 7.49 -12.72 -7.17
N GLU A 26 8.07 -11.52 -7.14
CA GLU A 26 8.64 -10.74 -8.26
C GLU A 26 7.62 -10.25 -9.33
N ASN A 27 6.35 -10.63 -9.25
CA ASN A 27 5.36 -10.22 -10.24
C ASN A 27 3.94 -10.17 -9.68
N ILE A 28 3.32 -8.98 -9.69
CA ILE A 28 1.92 -8.86 -9.30
C ILE A 28 1.01 -9.36 -10.42
N ARG A 29 0.12 -10.30 -10.10
CA ARG A 29 -0.86 -10.83 -11.03
C ARG A 29 -2.09 -9.93 -11.04
N THR A 30 -2.77 -9.84 -12.17
CA THR A 30 -4.07 -9.15 -12.27
C THR A 30 -5.08 -9.67 -11.23
N SER A 31 -5.05 -10.97 -10.92
CA SER A 31 -5.89 -11.57 -9.89
C SER A 31 -5.61 -11.06 -8.47
N GLU A 32 -4.38 -10.67 -8.17
CA GLU A 32 -3.99 -10.11 -6.87
C GLU A 32 -4.47 -8.68 -6.76
N LEU A 33 -4.29 -7.88 -7.82
CA LEU A 33 -4.84 -6.51 -7.89
C LEU A 33 -6.36 -6.51 -7.72
N LEU A 34 -7.07 -7.41 -8.40
CA LEU A 34 -8.53 -7.58 -8.25
C LEU A 34 -8.91 -8.01 -6.83
N THR A 35 -8.07 -8.78 -6.16
CA THR A 35 -8.30 -9.18 -4.77
C THR A 35 -8.16 -7.99 -3.83
N ILE A 36 -7.14 -7.15 -4.04
CA ILE A 36 -6.92 -5.91 -3.29
C ILE A 36 -8.09 -4.95 -3.49
N GLU A 37 -8.51 -4.71 -4.73
CA GLU A 37 -9.69 -3.89 -5.04
C GLU A 37 -10.94 -4.42 -4.34
N ARG A 38 -11.17 -5.73 -4.35
CA ARG A 38 -12.31 -6.35 -3.64
C ARG A 38 -12.24 -6.14 -2.13
N ILE A 39 -11.06 -6.25 -1.53
CA ILE A 39 -10.86 -6.01 -0.08
C ILE A 39 -11.20 -4.55 0.25
N VAL A 40 -10.63 -3.61 -0.50
CA VAL A 40 -10.88 -2.17 -0.34
C VAL A 40 -12.37 -1.84 -0.51
N ASN A 41 -13.06 -2.49 -1.46
CA ASN A 41 -14.48 -2.28 -1.72
C ASN A 41 -15.42 -2.80 -0.61
N HIS A 42 -14.98 -3.73 0.24
CA HIS A 42 -15.86 -4.41 1.18
C HIS A 42 -15.53 -4.15 2.65
N LEU A 43 -14.31 -3.73 2.98
CA LEU A 43 -13.93 -3.49 4.37
C LEU A 43 -14.31 -2.07 4.83
N PRO A 44 -15.03 -1.91 5.95
CA PRO A 44 -15.48 -0.60 6.44
C PRO A 44 -14.37 0.43 6.67
N VAL A 45 -13.13 0.00 6.96
CA VAL A 45 -11.98 0.89 7.16
C VAL A 45 -11.65 1.74 5.91
N PHE A 46 -12.10 1.28 4.74
CA PHE A 46 -11.93 1.97 3.45
C PHE A 46 -13.19 2.70 2.98
N SER A 47 -14.20 2.93 3.84
CA SER A 47 -15.47 3.57 3.44
C SER A 47 -15.32 4.88 2.69
N ASP A 48 -14.32 5.68 3.07
CA ASP A 48 -14.03 7.00 2.50
C ASP A 48 -12.74 7.00 1.66
N TYR A 49 -12.23 5.81 1.29
CA TYR A 49 -10.99 5.68 0.53
C TYR A 49 -11.23 5.90 -0.96
N ASP A 50 -10.39 6.75 -1.57
CA ASP A 50 -10.37 6.93 -3.02
C ASP A 50 -9.65 5.74 -3.69
N GLN A 51 -10.41 4.87 -4.36
CA GLN A 51 -9.87 3.70 -5.06
C GLN A 51 -8.88 4.06 -6.17
N GLY A 52 -8.94 5.27 -6.73
CA GLY A 52 -7.93 5.77 -7.67
C GLY A 52 -6.52 5.79 -7.07
N ARG A 53 -6.41 5.87 -5.75
CA ARG A 53 -5.13 5.85 -5.02
C ARG A 53 -4.47 4.48 -5.02
N ILE A 54 -5.19 3.38 -5.25
CA ILE A 54 -4.58 2.03 -5.32
C ILE A 54 -3.45 2.01 -6.36
N ARG A 55 -3.69 2.61 -7.53
CA ARG A 55 -2.68 2.70 -8.58
C ARG A 55 -1.47 3.54 -8.16
N VAL A 56 -1.71 4.67 -7.51
CA VAL A 56 -0.66 5.57 -7.03
C VAL A 56 0.20 4.85 -5.98
N VAL A 57 -0.42 4.16 -5.03
CA VAL A 57 0.27 3.38 -4.00
C VAL A 57 1.05 2.23 -4.63
N ALA A 58 0.51 1.56 -5.66
CA ALA A 58 1.22 0.53 -6.41
C ALA A 58 2.50 1.07 -7.07
N GLU A 59 2.41 2.23 -7.74
CA GLU A 59 3.56 2.90 -8.36
C GLU A 59 4.64 3.22 -7.31
N VAL A 60 4.25 3.76 -6.14
CA VAL A 60 5.18 4.03 -5.03
C VAL A 60 5.84 2.75 -4.50
N VAL A 61 5.08 1.68 -4.28
CA VAL A 61 5.64 0.40 -3.81
C VAL A 61 6.63 -0.19 -4.83
N PHE A 62 6.32 -0.11 -6.13
CA PHE A 62 7.24 -0.59 -7.16
C PHE A 62 8.50 0.28 -7.28
N GLU A 63 8.38 1.60 -7.15
CA GLU A 63 9.53 2.50 -7.09
C GLU A 63 10.43 2.14 -5.89
N LEU A 64 9.84 1.91 -4.72
CA LEU A 64 10.59 1.47 -3.54
C LEU A 64 11.27 0.12 -3.79
N PHE A 65 10.57 -0.88 -4.34
CA PHE A 65 11.16 -2.21 -4.60
C PHE A 65 12.31 -2.21 -5.63
N ALA A 66 12.42 -1.16 -6.46
CA ALA A 66 13.55 -1.00 -7.38
C ALA A 66 14.84 -0.51 -6.67
N GLU A 67 14.73 0.03 -5.46
CA GLU A 67 15.84 0.53 -4.66
C GLU A 67 16.43 -0.57 -3.75
N GLU A 68 17.75 -0.52 -3.52
CA GLU A 68 18.49 -1.52 -2.73
C GLU A 68 17.96 -1.65 -1.29
N ASP A 69 17.64 -0.53 -0.65
CA ASP A 69 17.09 -0.44 0.73
C ASP A 69 15.57 -0.15 0.75
N GLY A 70 14.89 -0.38 -0.38
CA GLY A 70 13.50 0.03 -0.59
C GLY A 70 12.48 -0.57 0.37
N LEU A 71 12.72 -1.81 0.80
CA LEU A 71 11.87 -2.50 1.78
C LEU A 71 11.94 -1.83 3.15
N ASP A 72 13.13 -1.41 3.60
CA ASP A 72 13.29 -0.69 4.86
C ASP A 72 12.59 0.67 4.81
N ALA A 73 12.71 1.37 3.68
CA ALA A 73 12.02 2.63 3.44
C ALA A 73 10.48 2.46 3.43
N LEU A 74 9.97 1.38 2.82
CA LEU A 74 8.54 1.04 2.85
C LEU A 74 8.06 0.80 4.29
N PHE A 75 8.77 -0.01 5.06
CA PHE A 75 8.38 -0.31 6.45
C PHE A 75 8.43 0.92 7.34
N GLU A 76 9.41 1.79 7.15
CA GLU A 76 9.48 3.06 7.89
C GLU A 76 8.31 3.98 7.52
N LEU A 77 7.98 4.09 6.23
CA LEU A 77 6.84 4.87 5.77
C LEU A 77 5.51 4.36 6.34
N VAL A 78 5.30 3.04 6.35
CA VAL A 78 4.12 2.41 6.96
C VAL A 78 4.09 2.67 8.47
N ARG A 79 5.20 2.45 9.17
CA ARG A 79 5.29 2.60 10.64
C ARG A 79 5.03 4.04 11.09
N GLN A 80 5.40 5.04 10.29
CA GLN A 80 5.15 6.44 10.60
C GLN A 80 3.69 6.88 10.40
N ASN A 81 2.94 6.18 9.55
CA ASN A 81 1.63 6.63 9.05
C ASN A 81 0.47 5.70 9.40
N LEU A 82 0.75 4.47 9.84
CA LEU A 82 -0.26 3.52 10.32
C LEU A 82 -0.45 3.65 11.84
N PRO A 83 -1.66 4.02 12.33
CA PRO A 83 -1.98 4.04 13.75
C PRO A 83 -1.85 2.65 14.36
N GLU A 84 -1.37 2.58 15.61
CA GLU A 84 -1.15 1.30 16.32
C GLU A 84 -2.39 0.40 16.37
N ALA A 85 -3.58 0.98 16.44
CA ALA A 85 -4.85 0.27 16.42
C ALA A 85 -5.10 -0.56 15.15
N LEU A 86 -4.37 -0.30 14.07
CA LEU A 86 -4.46 -1.01 12.79
C LEU A 86 -3.27 -1.97 12.55
N ASN A 87 -2.32 -2.08 13.47
CA ASN A 87 -1.15 -2.95 13.31
C ASN A 87 -1.53 -4.43 13.15
N GLU A 88 -2.62 -4.90 13.78
CA GLU A 88 -3.07 -6.30 13.64
C GLU A 88 -3.70 -6.62 12.28
N THR A 89 -3.93 -5.59 11.46
CA THR A 89 -4.51 -5.72 10.11
C THR A 89 -3.49 -5.53 8.98
N ALA A 90 -2.23 -5.25 9.33
CA ALA A 90 -1.11 -5.03 8.43
C ALA A 90 -0.10 -6.17 8.52
#